data_AF-A0A931W8C5-F1
#
_entry.id   AF-A0A931W8C5-F1
#
_cell.length_a   1.000
_cell.length_b   1.000
_cell.length_c   1.000
_cell.angle_alpha   90.00
_cell.angle_beta   90.00
_cell.angle_gamma   90.00
#
_symmetry.space_group_name_H-M   'P 1'
#
loop_
_entity.id
_entity.type
_entity.pdbx_description
1 polymer ?
#
loop_
_entity_poly.entity_id
_entity_poly.type
_entity_poly.pdbx_seq_one_letter_code
_entity_poly.pdbx_strand_id
1 'polypeptide(L)'
;MLVKVGIILILLIGLIFFFWPGYPPNQFLMSFISKGSPQQQQVNNPQKDTGLENHQMPNLLNIEFKDGVDKGDETEMRKGFKLMDFTLNKLFGHSITKKSAIRVEASSSDSKFLDENGTITFVYQVLSQDWLLPKKIGSQYNMDMRSRAAAHEYIHLYQINEGCANLGSEGEKAKWFLEGVAEWLSYKAMEESGNLPFGFDGKKMILMQFQMGGGNVKLLNSYEKEISTDVSLYGYFALAVDYLVENTNIKALDNYCANIGKGQELSVAFQNAFGISLEKFYSDFEVYRKSL
;
A
#
# COMPACT_ATOMS: atom_id res chain seq x y z
N MET A 1 -21.74 25.27 21.96
CA MET A 1 -21.46 24.22 20.96
C MET A 1 -20.01 23.79 21.17
N LEU A 2 -19.80 22.72 21.94
CA LEU A 2 -18.47 22.22 22.32
C LEU A 2 -17.93 21.36 21.17
N VAL A 3 -16.93 21.87 20.45
CA VAL A 3 -16.18 21.10 19.46
C VAL A 3 -15.27 20.14 20.23
N LYS A 4 -15.62 18.85 20.25
CA LYS A 4 -14.71 17.80 20.73
C LYS A 4 -13.62 17.61 19.66
N VAL A 5 -12.45 18.19 19.89
CA VAL A 5 -11.24 17.81 19.14
C VAL A 5 -10.78 16.47 19.72
N GLY A 6 -11.21 15.37 19.11
CA GLY A 6 -10.68 14.05 19.42
C GLY A 6 -9.31 13.90 18.79
N ILE A 7 -8.24 14.05 19.57
CA ILE A 7 -6.91 13.64 19.15
C ILE A 7 -6.90 12.11 19.25
N ILE A 8 -7.05 11.43 18.12
CA ILE A 8 -6.91 9.97 18.03
C ILE A 8 -5.49 9.71 17.50
N LEU A 9 -4.68 9.06 18.34
CA LEU A 9 -3.30 8.72 18.00
C LEU A 9 -3.33 7.45 17.15
N ILE A 10 -3.06 7.58 15.86
CA ILE A 10 -2.72 6.43 15.04
C ILE A 10 -1.25 6.14 15.28
N LEU A 11 -1.01 4.95 15.81
CA LEU A 11 0.30 4.35 15.91
C LEU A 11 0.60 3.70 14.55
N LEU A 12 1.02 4.49 13.56
CA LEU A 12 1.77 3.97 12.40
C LEU A 12 3.20 3.72 12.92
N ILE A 13 3.38 2.59 13.58
CA ILE A 13 4.56 2.32 14.40
C ILE A 13 5.76 2.07 13.50
N GLY A 14 6.76 2.94 13.69
CA GLY A 14 8.07 2.87 13.07
C GLY A 14 8.78 1.52 13.27
N LEU A 15 9.35 1.07 12.15
CA LEU A 15 10.01 -0.21 11.99
C LEU A 15 11.49 -0.21 12.32
N ILE A 16 11.94 -1.31 12.93
CA ILE A 16 13.33 -1.75 12.99
C ILE A 16 13.45 -3.05 12.16
N PHE A 17 14.61 -3.19 11.51
CA PHE A 17 15.24 -4.40 10.95
C PHE A 17 15.23 -4.58 9.41
N PHE A 18 16.23 -3.95 8.79
CA PHE A 18 16.94 -4.47 7.60
C PHE A 18 18.30 -5.13 7.96
N PHE A 19 18.49 -5.52 9.22
CA PHE A 19 19.65 -6.31 9.65
C PHE A 19 19.17 -7.55 10.39
N TRP A 20 18.85 -8.61 9.64
CA TRP A 20 18.82 -9.95 10.21
C TRP A 20 20.26 -10.50 10.17
N PRO A 21 20.91 -10.78 11.32
CA PRO A 21 22.19 -11.47 11.33
C PRO A 21 21.96 -12.92 10.90
N GLY A 22 22.14 -13.22 9.61
CA GLY A 22 22.07 -14.60 9.10
C GLY A 22 21.73 -14.75 7.62
N TYR A 23 21.15 -13.74 6.98
CA TYR A 23 20.88 -13.74 5.54
C TYR A 23 21.53 -12.52 4.90
N PRO A 24 22.64 -12.64 4.14
CA PRO A 24 23.17 -11.50 3.40
C PRO A 24 22.16 -11.13 2.31
N PRO A 25 21.44 -9.98 2.40
CA PRO A 25 20.48 -9.56 1.38
C PRO A 25 21.13 -9.43 0.00
N ASN A 26 22.45 -9.25 0.02
CA ASN A 26 23.35 -9.19 -1.10
C ASN A 26 23.19 -10.43 -1.99
N GLN A 27 23.13 -11.66 -1.47
CA GLN A 27 23.16 -12.83 -2.35
C GLN A 27 21.82 -13.10 -3.02
N PHE A 28 20.70 -12.88 -2.33
CA PHE A 28 19.37 -13.08 -2.92
C PHE A 28 19.07 -12.02 -4.00
N LEU A 29 19.21 -10.73 -3.66
CA LEU A 29 19.01 -9.65 -4.61
C LEU A 29 20.04 -9.71 -5.76
N MET A 30 21.33 -10.00 -5.46
CA MET A 30 22.34 -10.20 -6.51
C MET A 30 22.12 -11.48 -7.31
N SER A 31 21.48 -12.54 -6.80
CA SER A 31 21.19 -13.73 -7.63
C SER A 31 20.13 -13.45 -8.70
N PHE A 32 19.20 -12.54 -8.41
CA PHE A 32 18.23 -12.03 -9.39
C PHE A 32 18.87 -11.01 -10.33
N ILE A 33 19.68 -10.08 -9.79
CA ILE A 33 20.34 -9.02 -10.58
C ILE A 33 21.51 -9.58 -11.43
N SER A 34 22.32 -10.51 -10.93
CA SER A 34 23.52 -11.03 -11.63
C SER A 34 23.20 -11.95 -12.81
N LYS A 35 21.98 -12.49 -12.89
CA LYS A 35 21.50 -13.19 -14.10
C LYS A 35 21.11 -12.22 -15.23
N GLY A 36 21.04 -10.92 -14.95
CA GLY A 36 20.89 -9.85 -15.93
C GLY A 36 21.90 -8.75 -15.65
N SER A 37 23.16 -8.95 -16.08
CA SER A 37 24.21 -7.93 -16.02
C SER A 37 23.67 -6.56 -16.47
N PRO A 38 23.63 -5.54 -15.58
CA PRO A 38 23.29 -4.20 -16.01
C PRO A 38 24.56 -3.56 -16.56
N GLN A 39 24.87 -3.83 -17.83
CA GLN A 39 25.28 -2.69 -18.63
C GLN A 39 24.11 -1.72 -18.60
N GLN A 40 24.39 -0.46 -18.25
CA GLN A 40 23.46 0.66 -18.24
C GLN A 40 22.87 0.88 -19.64
N GLN A 41 22.01 -0.02 -20.10
CA GLN A 41 20.97 0.36 -21.00
C GLN A 41 19.92 1.01 -20.10
N GLN A 42 19.94 2.34 -20.05
CA GLN A 42 18.68 3.06 -20.17
C GLN A 42 18.01 2.52 -21.44
N VAL A 43 17.38 1.36 -21.35
CA VAL A 43 16.47 0.91 -22.38
C VAL A 43 15.38 1.96 -22.27
N ASN A 44 15.36 2.86 -23.26
CA ASN A 44 14.23 3.70 -23.56
C ASN A 44 13.06 2.75 -23.84
N ASN A 45 12.47 2.21 -22.77
CA ASN A 45 11.18 1.58 -22.84
C ASN A 45 10.31 2.72 -23.37
N PRO A 46 9.75 2.61 -24.59
CA PRO A 46 8.98 3.69 -25.16
C PRO A 46 7.95 4.06 -24.10
N GLN A 47 8.08 5.28 -23.58
CA GLN A 47 7.27 5.76 -22.47
C GLN A 47 5.84 5.70 -22.98
N LYS A 48 5.14 4.62 -22.61
CA LYS A 48 3.78 4.38 -23.07
C LYS A 48 3.01 5.56 -22.52
N ASP A 49 2.35 6.33 -23.39
CA ASP A 49 1.46 7.37 -22.92
C ASP A 49 0.35 6.69 -22.12
N THR A 50 0.50 6.72 -20.80
CA THR A 50 -0.43 6.13 -19.85
C THR A 50 -1.59 7.08 -19.59
N GLY A 51 -1.54 8.33 -20.05
CA GLY A 51 -2.43 9.41 -19.62
C GLY A 51 -2.12 9.95 -18.22
N LEU A 52 -1.17 9.36 -17.48
CA LEU A 52 -0.81 9.78 -16.12
C LEU A 52 -0.32 11.23 -16.07
N GLU A 53 0.38 11.71 -17.10
CA GLU A 53 0.87 13.10 -17.15
C GLU A 53 -0.29 14.10 -17.14
N ASN A 54 -1.37 13.78 -17.85
CA ASN A 54 -2.57 14.62 -17.97
C ASN A 54 -3.59 14.39 -16.84
N HIS A 55 -3.38 13.37 -16.00
CA HIS A 55 -4.28 13.06 -14.89
C HIS A 55 -4.33 14.22 -13.89
N GLN A 56 -5.53 14.63 -13.48
CA GLN A 56 -5.73 15.68 -12.48
C GLN A 56 -6.18 15.04 -11.17
N MET A 57 -5.59 15.49 -10.05
CA MET A 57 -6.04 15.06 -8.73
C MET A 57 -7.49 15.51 -8.48
N PRO A 58 -8.26 14.77 -7.67
CA PRO A 58 -9.65 15.11 -7.41
C PRO A 58 -9.74 16.44 -6.66
N ASN A 59 -10.68 17.29 -7.08
CA ASN A 59 -10.94 18.60 -6.44
C ASN A 59 -11.39 18.49 -4.96
N LEU A 60 -11.77 17.29 -4.52
CA LEU A 60 -12.15 16.99 -3.13
C LEU A 60 -10.95 16.67 -2.23
N LEU A 61 -9.74 16.56 -2.80
CA LEU A 61 -8.52 16.29 -2.08
C LEU A 61 -7.65 17.55 -2.02
N ASN A 62 -7.38 18.03 -0.81
CA ASN A 62 -6.38 19.05 -0.58
C ASN A 62 -5.03 18.43 -0.23
N ILE A 63 -3.93 18.85 -0.86
CA ILE A 63 -2.58 18.37 -0.52
C ILE A 63 -1.72 19.55 -0.11
N GLU A 64 -1.25 19.54 1.13
CA GLU A 64 -0.44 20.58 1.73
C GLU A 64 0.94 20.03 2.13
N PHE A 65 2.00 20.77 1.79
CA PHE A 65 3.37 20.48 2.24
C PHE A 65 3.80 21.60 3.19
N LYS A 66 4.14 21.24 4.43
CA LYS A 66 4.59 22.20 5.45
C LYS A 66 6.06 22.56 5.27
N ASP A 67 6.46 23.65 5.93
CA ASP A 67 7.85 24.08 5.97
C ASP A 67 8.77 22.94 6.47
N GLY A 68 9.95 22.84 5.87
CA GLY A 68 10.95 21.82 6.20
C GLY A 68 10.87 20.53 5.37
N VAL A 69 9.81 20.31 4.59
CA VAL A 69 9.76 19.18 3.65
C VAL A 69 10.69 19.46 2.46
N ASP A 70 11.64 18.55 2.20
CA ASP A 70 12.57 18.67 1.09
C ASP A 70 11.85 18.59 -0.28
N LYS A 71 12.35 19.31 -1.28
CA LYS A 71 11.72 19.34 -2.62
C LYS A 71 11.76 17.99 -3.34
N GLY A 72 12.76 17.17 -3.08
CA GLY A 72 12.81 15.80 -3.58
C GLY A 72 11.75 14.92 -2.93
N ASP A 73 11.50 15.08 -1.62
CA ASP A 73 10.44 14.36 -0.92
C ASP A 73 9.04 14.80 -1.40
N GLU A 74 8.83 16.11 -1.57
CA GLU A 74 7.60 16.66 -2.16
C GLU A 74 7.31 16.06 -3.55
N THR A 75 8.33 15.99 -4.41
CA THR A 75 8.22 15.47 -5.77
C THR A 75 7.77 14.02 -5.78
N GLU A 76 8.42 13.16 -4.99
CA GLU A 76 8.06 11.73 -4.92
C GLU A 76 6.69 11.49 -4.30
N MET A 77 6.28 12.28 -3.29
CA MET A 77 4.94 12.18 -2.74
C MET A 77 3.86 12.54 -3.75
N ARG A 78 4.01 13.68 -4.44
CA ARG A 78 3.05 14.08 -5.49
C ARG A 78 2.95 13.02 -6.58
N LYS A 79 4.09 12.44 -6.98
CA LYS A 79 4.14 11.35 -7.95
C LYS A 79 3.35 10.14 -7.44
N GLY A 80 3.56 9.70 -6.20
CA GLY A 80 2.85 8.56 -5.61
C GLY A 80 1.35 8.75 -5.48
N PHE A 81 0.91 9.90 -4.96
CA PHE A 81 -0.51 10.22 -4.83
C PHE A 81 -1.20 10.29 -6.19
N LYS A 82 -0.58 10.95 -7.16
CA LYS A 82 -1.10 11.04 -8.53
C LYS A 82 -1.19 9.67 -9.20
N LEU A 83 -0.16 8.86 -9.00
CA LEU A 83 -0.09 7.52 -9.54
C LEU A 83 -1.23 6.65 -9.00
N MET A 84 -1.43 6.66 -7.68
CA MET A 84 -2.49 5.85 -7.09
C MET A 84 -3.88 6.34 -7.48
N ASP A 85 -4.10 7.65 -7.48
CA ASP A 85 -5.38 8.23 -7.87
C ASP A 85 -5.76 7.84 -9.32
N PHE A 86 -4.80 7.92 -10.24
CA PHE A 86 -4.97 7.46 -11.61
C PHE A 86 -5.32 5.97 -11.69
N THR A 87 -4.59 5.12 -10.96
CA THR A 87 -4.82 3.67 -10.94
C THR A 87 -6.19 3.33 -10.37
N LEU A 88 -6.63 3.97 -9.27
CA LEU A 88 -7.98 3.77 -8.72
C LEU A 88 -9.07 4.16 -9.72
N ASN A 89 -8.96 5.33 -10.37
CA ASN A 89 -9.91 5.74 -11.40
C ASN A 89 -9.99 4.75 -12.55
N LYS A 90 -8.85 4.22 -13.00
CA LYS A 90 -8.79 3.24 -14.08
C LYS A 90 -9.41 1.90 -13.68
N LEU A 91 -9.15 1.41 -12.47
CA LEU A 91 -9.57 0.09 -12.02
C LEU A 91 -11.01 0.07 -11.51
N PHE A 92 -11.42 1.09 -10.76
CA PHE A 92 -12.70 1.14 -10.05
C PHE A 92 -13.68 2.17 -10.64
N GLY A 93 -13.20 3.06 -11.50
CA GLY A 93 -13.99 4.14 -12.08
C GLY A 93 -14.11 5.37 -11.18
N HIS A 94 -13.46 5.37 -10.01
CA HIS A 94 -13.41 6.47 -9.07
C HIS A 94 -12.21 6.31 -8.10
N SER A 95 -11.92 7.37 -7.34
CA SER A 95 -10.93 7.38 -6.27
C SER A 95 -11.51 8.05 -5.00
N ILE A 96 -11.03 9.22 -4.61
CA ILE A 96 -11.49 9.98 -3.46
C ILE A 96 -12.81 10.70 -3.81
N THR A 97 -13.90 10.22 -3.22
CA THR A 97 -15.27 10.74 -3.44
C THR A 97 -15.78 11.64 -2.31
N LYS A 98 -15.02 11.75 -1.21
CA LYS A 98 -15.33 12.55 -0.03
C LYS A 98 -14.27 13.62 0.19
N LYS A 99 -14.60 14.65 0.97
CA LYS A 99 -13.62 15.69 1.35
C LYS A 99 -12.49 15.06 2.16
N SER A 100 -11.28 15.19 1.65
CA SER A 100 -10.09 14.64 2.27
C SER A 100 -8.92 15.61 2.16
N ALA A 101 -7.93 15.43 3.02
CA ALA A 101 -6.68 16.15 2.94
C ALA A 101 -5.49 15.24 3.16
N ILE A 102 -4.36 15.60 2.56
CA ILE A 102 -3.04 15.07 2.89
C ILE A 102 -2.19 16.25 3.34
N ARG A 103 -1.63 16.17 4.53
CA ARG A 103 -0.68 17.14 5.08
C ARG A 103 0.66 16.45 5.26
N VAL A 104 1.69 16.98 4.63
CA VAL A 104 3.04 16.43 4.69
C VAL A 104 3.89 17.30 5.59
N GLU A 105 4.50 16.69 6.60
CA GLU A 105 5.25 17.36 7.65
C GLU A 105 6.66 16.77 7.78
N ALA A 106 7.64 17.64 8.03
CA ALA A 106 9.01 17.24 8.32
C ALA A 106 9.20 16.97 9.82
N SER A 107 8.57 15.88 10.31
CA SER A 107 8.74 15.41 11.68
C SER A 107 9.05 13.90 11.70
N SER A 108 9.65 13.46 12.81
CA SER A 108 10.02 12.06 13.06
C SER A 108 8.95 11.29 13.83
N SER A 109 7.80 11.92 14.10
CA SER A 109 6.65 11.24 14.68
C SER A 109 6.04 10.24 13.70
N ASP A 110 5.15 9.39 14.21
CA ASP A 110 4.37 8.49 13.38
C ASP A 110 3.37 9.28 12.52
N SER A 111 3.13 8.78 11.30
CA SER A 111 2.06 9.27 10.43
C SER A 111 0.69 8.93 11.04
N LYS A 112 -0.37 9.66 10.68
CA LYS A 112 -1.70 9.44 11.28
C LYS A 112 -2.84 9.99 10.44
N PHE A 113 -4.04 9.45 10.65
CA PHE A 113 -5.28 10.02 10.14
C PHE A 113 -6.00 10.80 11.24
N LEU A 114 -6.64 11.89 10.86
CA LEU A 114 -7.40 12.79 11.72
C LEU A 114 -8.75 13.09 11.08
N ASP A 115 -9.76 13.38 11.91
CA ASP A 115 -10.99 14.05 11.46
C ASP A 115 -10.88 15.53 11.79
N GLU A 116 -10.73 16.37 10.77
CA GLU A 116 -10.68 17.82 10.88
C GLU A 116 -11.99 18.42 10.35
N ASN A 117 -13.04 18.38 11.19
CA ASN A 117 -14.38 18.91 10.89
C ASN A 117 -15.06 18.24 9.68
N GLY A 118 -15.06 16.90 9.65
CA GLY A 118 -15.65 16.09 8.58
C GLY A 118 -14.76 15.96 7.36
N THR A 119 -13.48 16.37 7.46
CA THR A 119 -12.45 16.09 6.45
C THR A 119 -11.48 15.08 7.04
N ILE A 120 -11.35 13.94 6.35
CA ILE A 120 -10.36 12.93 6.69
C ILE A 120 -9.00 13.45 6.24
N THR A 121 -8.14 13.79 7.20
CA THR A 121 -6.80 14.31 6.94
C THR A 121 -5.77 13.25 7.26
N PHE A 122 -5.00 12.83 6.27
CA PHE A 122 -3.80 12.05 6.47
C PHE A 122 -2.60 12.97 6.71
N VAL A 123 -1.93 12.84 7.85
CA VAL A 123 -0.70 13.55 8.17
C VAL A 123 0.48 12.61 7.95
N TYR A 124 1.24 12.83 6.89
CA TYR A 124 2.43 12.05 6.53
C TYR A 124 3.69 12.71 7.09
N GLN A 125 4.51 11.94 7.80
CA GLN A 125 5.77 12.38 8.42
C GLN A 125 7.00 11.94 7.60
N VAL A 126 7.70 12.88 6.93
CA VAL A 126 8.82 12.54 6.02
C VAL A 126 10.15 12.26 6.72
N LEU A 127 10.25 12.49 8.03
CA LEU A 127 11.43 12.09 8.81
C LEU A 127 11.18 10.83 9.64
N SER A 128 10.01 10.19 9.48
CA SER A 128 9.73 8.88 10.07
C SER A 128 10.51 7.78 9.34
N GLN A 129 10.66 6.63 9.99
CA GLN A 129 11.33 5.48 9.36
C GLN A 129 10.59 4.99 8.11
N ASP A 130 9.27 5.13 8.07
CA ASP A 130 8.43 4.68 6.95
C ASP A 130 8.77 5.40 5.65
N TRP A 131 9.21 6.67 5.74
CA TRP A 131 9.69 7.43 4.59
C TRP A 131 11.19 7.22 4.32
N LEU A 132 11.99 7.22 5.37
CA LEU A 132 13.45 7.16 5.24
C LEU A 132 13.94 5.81 4.72
N LEU A 133 13.24 4.73 5.01
CA LEU A 133 13.63 3.39 4.56
C LEU A 133 13.48 3.22 3.04
N PRO A 134 12.33 3.50 2.39
CA PRO A 134 12.21 3.55 0.94
C PRO A 134 13.23 4.47 0.28
N LYS A 135 13.51 5.64 0.89
CA LYS A 135 14.53 6.59 0.41
C LYS A 135 15.92 5.96 0.39
N LYS A 136 16.30 5.28 1.47
CA LYS A 136 17.58 4.57 1.60
C LYS A 136 17.69 3.44 0.57
N ILE A 137 16.66 2.60 0.45
CA ILE A 137 16.61 1.51 -0.54
C ILE A 137 16.76 2.09 -1.96
N GLY A 138 16.03 3.16 -2.27
CA GLY A 138 16.10 3.78 -3.57
C GLY A 138 17.46 4.34 -3.92
N SER A 139 18.15 4.96 -2.95
CA SER A 139 19.53 5.41 -3.14
C SER A 139 20.52 4.27 -3.38
N GLN A 140 20.28 3.10 -2.77
CA GLN A 140 21.19 1.95 -2.85
C GLN A 140 21.02 1.16 -4.15
N TYR A 141 19.81 1.09 -4.68
CA TYR A 141 19.50 0.22 -5.82
C TYR A 141 19.04 0.97 -7.08
N ASN A 142 19.05 2.31 -7.05
CA ASN A 142 18.52 3.15 -8.12
C ASN A 142 17.04 2.84 -8.43
N MET A 143 16.27 2.58 -7.38
CA MET A 143 14.84 2.22 -7.42
C MET A 143 14.10 3.06 -6.39
N ASP A 144 13.78 4.32 -6.69
CA ASP A 144 13.11 5.17 -5.70
C ASP A 144 11.71 4.65 -5.36
N MET A 145 11.58 4.05 -4.18
CA MET A 145 10.35 3.44 -3.68
C MET A 145 9.49 4.44 -2.88
N ARG A 146 9.90 5.70 -2.75
CA ARG A 146 9.14 6.73 -2.01
C ARG A 146 7.79 7.00 -2.64
N SER A 147 7.71 7.10 -3.97
CA SER A 147 6.42 7.25 -4.67
C SER A 147 5.51 6.03 -4.47
N ARG A 148 6.05 4.82 -4.35
CA ARG A 148 5.26 3.63 -3.97
C ARG A 148 4.73 3.74 -2.54
N ALA A 149 5.56 4.16 -1.57
CA ALA A 149 5.11 4.36 -0.19
C ALA A 149 4.00 5.42 -0.10
N ALA A 150 4.12 6.54 -0.83
CA ALA A 150 3.05 7.53 -0.93
C ALA A 150 1.78 6.96 -1.59
N ALA A 151 1.93 6.12 -2.61
CA ALA A 151 0.80 5.43 -3.25
C ALA A 151 0.09 4.44 -2.29
N HIS A 152 0.86 3.68 -1.50
CA HIS A 152 0.35 2.79 -0.45
C HIS A 152 -0.53 3.55 0.53
N GLU A 153 -0.02 4.64 1.11
CA GLU A 153 -0.80 5.40 2.11
C GLU A 153 -2.04 6.09 1.52
N TYR A 154 -2.01 6.43 0.22
CA TYR A 154 -3.20 6.94 -0.47
C TYR A 154 -4.35 5.93 -0.47
N ILE A 155 -4.04 4.63 -0.53
CA ILE A 155 -5.06 3.57 -0.46
C ILE A 155 -5.76 3.58 0.89
N HIS A 156 -5.06 3.79 2.00
CA HIS A 156 -5.71 3.87 3.31
C HIS A 156 -6.69 5.06 3.38
N LEU A 157 -6.34 6.20 2.79
CA LEU A 157 -7.27 7.31 2.66
C LEU A 157 -8.53 6.93 1.85
N TYR A 158 -8.35 6.21 0.74
CA TYR A 158 -9.47 5.66 -0.04
C TYR A 158 -10.30 4.64 0.78
N GLN A 159 -9.66 3.70 1.49
CA GLN A 159 -10.34 2.69 2.30
C GLN A 159 -11.19 3.30 3.43
N ILE A 160 -10.70 4.37 4.07
CA ILE A 160 -11.46 5.13 5.07
C ILE A 160 -12.67 5.81 4.40
N ASN A 161 -12.48 6.40 3.22
CA ASN A 161 -13.57 7.03 2.49
C ASN A 161 -14.65 6.03 2.04
N GLU A 162 -14.26 4.84 1.59
CA GLU A 162 -15.22 3.79 1.21
C GLU A 162 -15.81 3.05 2.43
N GLY A 163 -15.24 3.26 3.62
CA GLY A 163 -15.78 2.78 4.90
C GLY A 163 -15.34 1.37 5.27
N CYS A 164 -14.29 0.84 4.64
CA CYS A 164 -13.70 -0.45 5.00
C CYS A 164 -12.52 -0.35 5.97
N ALA A 165 -11.96 0.85 6.13
CA ALA A 165 -11.04 1.21 7.21
C ALA A 165 -11.67 2.29 8.10
N ASN A 166 -11.12 2.45 9.31
CA ASN A 166 -11.55 3.47 10.27
C ASN A 166 -10.41 4.46 10.54
N LEU A 167 -10.70 5.59 11.19
CA LEU A 167 -9.72 6.59 11.65
C LEU A 167 -8.80 6.09 12.79
N GLY A 168 -8.70 4.78 12.97
CA GLY A 168 -7.94 4.10 14.00
C GLY A 168 -8.06 2.59 13.82
N SER A 169 -7.19 1.85 14.49
CA SER A 169 -7.11 0.39 14.33
C SER A 169 -8.16 -0.41 15.10
N GLU A 170 -9.01 0.29 15.86
CA GLU A 170 -10.13 -0.29 16.60
C GLU A 170 -11.33 -0.48 15.66
N GLY A 171 -11.86 -1.70 15.63
CA GLY A 171 -13.04 -2.04 14.83
C GLY A 171 -12.77 -2.29 13.35
N GLU A 172 -11.53 -2.17 12.87
CA GLU A 172 -11.14 -2.62 11.54
C GLU A 172 -11.38 -4.13 11.40
N LYS A 173 -12.11 -4.51 10.35
CA LYS A 173 -12.37 -5.91 10.01
C LYS A 173 -11.34 -6.33 8.95
N ALA A 174 -10.60 -7.41 9.24
CA ALA A 174 -9.57 -7.99 8.36
C ALA A 174 -8.37 -7.05 8.07
N LYS A 175 -7.53 -6.78 9.08
CA LYS A 175 -6.32 -5.95 8.92
C LYS A 175 -5.36 -6.42 7.83
N TRP A 176 -5.17 -7.74 7.71
CA TRP A 176 -4.41 -8.31 6.60
C TRP A 176 -4.92 -7.85 5.23
N PHE A 177 -6.24 -7.68 5.07
CA PHE A 177 -6.83 -7.26 3.80
C PHE A 177 -6.53 -5.79 3.52
N LEU A 178 -6.66 -4.92 4.54
CA LEU A 178 -6.41 -3.48 4.38
C LEU A 178 -4.98 -3.21 3.92
N GLU A 179 -4.01 -3.78 4.63
CA GLU A 179 -2.59 -3.66 4.31
C GLU A 179 -2.23 -4.39 3.02
N GLY A 180 -2.77 -5.59 2.82
CA GLY A 180 -2.54 -6.37 1.60
C GLY A 180 -3.03 -5.65 0.34
N VAL A 181 -4.18 -4.98 0.40
CA VAL A 181 -4.72 -4.22 -0.73
C VAL A 181 -3.90 -2.96 -0.99
N ALA A 182 -3.49 -2.24 0.06
CA ALA A 182 -2.62 -1.07 -0.07
C ALA A 182 -1.28 -1.44 -0.72
N GLU A 183 -0.66 -2.52 -0.25
CA GLU A 183 0.58 -3.05 -0.80
C GLU A 183 0.40 -3.50 -2.26
N TRP A 184 -0.59 -4.36 -2.53
CA TRP A 184 -0.83 -4.91 -3.86
C TRP A 184 -1.14 -3.82 -4.89
N LEU A 185 -2.04 -2.88 -4.56
CA LEU A 185 -2.38 -1.77 -5.46
C LEU A 185 -1.19 -0.84 -5.68
N SER A 186 -0.33 -0.62 -4.67
CA SER A 186 0.85 0.24 -4.85
C SER A 186 1.82 -0.35 -5.87
N TYR A 187 2.06 -1.67 -5.84
CA TYR A 187 2.86 -2.35 -6.86
C TYR A 187 2.17 -2.34 -8.21
N LYS A 188 0.84 -2.50 -8.24
CA LYS A 188 0.07 -2.40 -9.48
C LYS A 188 0.21 -1.03 -10.11
N ALA A 189 0.14 0.03 -9.32
CA ALA A 189 0.28 1.40 -9.80
C ALA A 189 1.72 1.64 -10.34
N MET A 190 2.75 1.15 -9.65
CA MET A 190 4.13 1.22 -10.13
C MET A 190 4.31 0.46 -11.46
N GLU A 191 3.70 -0.71 -11.60
CA GLU A 191 3.71 -1.50 -12.84
C GLU A 191 3.05 -0.72 -14.00
N GLU A 192 1.86 -0.18 -13.77
CA GLU A 192 1.10 0.52 -14.81
C GLU A 192 1.77 1.81 -15.29
N SER A 193 2.55 2.46 -14.44
CA SER A 193 3.34 3.65 -14.80
C SER A 193 4.70 3.33 -15.41
N GLY A 194 5.08 2.06 -15.49
CA GLY A 194 6.43 1.68 -15.94
C GLY A 194 7.53 2.07 -14.95
N ASN A 195 7.17 2.30 -13.69
CA ASN A 195 8.10 2.68 -12.62
C ASN A 195 8.68 1.47 -11.88
N LEU A 196 8.33 0.25 -12.29
CA LEU A 196 9.01 -0.95 -11.80
C LEU A 196 10.36 -1.16 -12.52
N PRO A 197 11.34 -1.78 -11.83
CA PRO A 197 12.61 -2.13 -12.45
C PRO A 197 12.43 -3.04 -13.66
N PHE A 198 13.32 -2.92 -14.65
CA PHE A 198 13.26 -3.77 -15.84
C PHE A 198 13.23 -5.26 -15.48
N GLY A 199 12.30 -6.00 -16.08
CA GLY A 199 12.10 -7.44 -15.84
C GLY A 199 11.23 -7.78 -14.62
N PHE A 200 10.91 -6.78 -13.78
CA PHE A 200 9.98 -6.94 -12.67
C PHE A 200 8.56 -6.54 -13.08
N ASP A 201 7.60 -7.26 -12.54
CA ASP A 201 6.17 -6.97 -12.53
C ASP A 201 5.70 -6.92 -11.07
N GLY A 202 4.45 -6.49 -10.85
CA GLY A 202 3.93 -6.34 -9.49
C GLY A 202 3.98 -7.67 -8.71
N LYS A 203 3.65 -8.78 -9.37
CA LYS A 203 3.64 -10.11 -8.76
C LYS A 203 5.03 -10.56 -8.31
N LYS A 204 6.06 -10.33 -9.12
CA LYS A 204 7.46 -10.62 -8.74
C LYS A 204 7.90 -9.79 -7.55
N MET A 205 7.50 -8.52 -7.47
CA MET A 205 7.83 -7.68 -6.32
C MET A 205 7.19 -8.19 -5.03
N ILE A 206 5.91 -8.59 -5.10
CA ILE A 206 5.17 -9.18 -3.98
C ILE A 206 5.83 -10.49 -3.53
N LEU A 207 6.12 -11.40 -4.46
CA LEU A 207 6.78 -12.67 -4.16
C LEU A 207 8.17 -12.46 -3.54
N MET A 208 8.94 -11.52 -4.06
CA MET A 208 10.25 -11.16 -3.49
C MET A 208 10.11 -10.67 -2.04
N GLN A 209 9.16 -9.78 -1.77
CA GLN A 209 8.91 -9.26 -0.42
C GLN A 209 8.45 -10.36 0.54
N PHE A 210 7.55 -11.25 0.09
CA PHE A 210 7.11 -12.42 0.86
C PHE A 210 8.28 -13.35 1.21
N GLN A 211 9.13 -13.68 0.24
CA GLN A 211 10.27 -14.58 0.43
C GLN A 211 11.33 -13.99 1.37
N MET A 212 11.52 -12.66 1.34
CA MET A 212 12.40 -11.97 2.30
C MET A 212 11.92 -12.10 3.74
N GLY A 213 10.64 -12.41 3.97
CA GLY A 213 10.06 -12.66 5.28
C GLY A 213 10.41 -13.99 5.94
N GLY A 214 11.09 -14.89 5.24
CA GLY A 214 11.55 -16.15 5.82
C GLY A 214 10.46 -17.19 6.10
N GLY A 215 9.23 -16.99 5.59
CA GLY A 215 8.18 -18.02 5.50
C GLY A 215 7.51 -18.48 6.80
N ASN A 216 8.03 -18.12 7.97
CA ASN A 216 7.47 -18.49 9.28
C ASN A 216 6.33 -17.55 9.71
N VAL A 217 5.26 -17.53 8.91
CA VAL A 217 4.06 -16.73 9.17
C VAL A 217 2.93 -17.60 9.75
N LYS A 218 2.15 -17.03 10.68
CA LYS A 218 0.90 -17.63 11.17
C LYS A 218 -0.12 -17.79 10.02
N LEU A 219 -1.20 -18.55 10.26
CA LEU A 219 -2.34 -18.63 9.34
C LEU A 219 -2.92 -17.23 9.08
N LEU A 220 -3.34 -16.94 7.84
CA LEU A 220 -3.81 -15.61 7.44
C LEU A 220 -4.95 -15.09 8.31
N ASN A 221 -5.91 -15.96 8.68
CA ASN A 221 -7.06 -15.61 9.51
C ASN A 221 -6.68 -15.11 10.92
N SER A 222 -5.48 -15.43 11.42
CA SER A 222 -5.00 -14.90 12.70
C SER A 222 -4.72 -13.38 12.65
N TYR A 223 -4.51 -12.83 11.45
CA TYR A 223 -4.25 -11.42 11.20
C TYR A 223 -5.51 -10.61 10.88
N GLU A 224 -6.71 -11.15 11.17
CA GLU A 224 -7.93 -10.37 11.00
C GLU A 224 -8.00 -9.16 11.94
N LYS A 225 -7.49 -9.32 13.16
CA LYS A 225 -7.56 -8.31 14.24
C LYS A 225 -6.18 -7.88 14.76
N GLU A 226 -5.15 -8.69 14.53
CA GLU A 226 -3.78 -8.43 14.94
C GLU A 226 -3.15 -7.38 14.02
N ILE A 227 -2.65 -6.30 14.60
CA ILE A 227 -1.69 -5.42 13.91
C ILE A 227 -0.34 -6.09 14.10
N SER A 228 0.33 -6.41 13.02
CA SER A 228 1.73 -6.81 13.12
C SER A 228 2.62 -5.64 12.74
N THR A 229 3.66 -5.43 13.52
CA THR A 229 4.75 -4.49 13.21
C THR A 229 5.82 -5.16 12.35
N ASP A 230 5.57 -6.36 11.83
CA ASP A 230 6.52 -7.07 10.99
C ASP A 230 6.29 -6.74 9.51
N VAL A 231 7.18 -5.92 8.94
CA VAL A 231 7.18 -5.56 7.51
C VAL A 231 7.16 -6.75 6.58
N SER A 232 7.68 -7.90 7.02
CA SER A 232 7.68 -9.08 6.19
C SER A 232 6.27 -9.59 5.88
N LEU A 233 5.29 -9.24 6.71
CA LEU A 233 3.90 -9.62 6.51
C LEU A 233 3.20 -8.81 5.43
N TYR A 234 3.70 -7.63 5.08
CA TYR A 234 3.15 -6.86 3.95
C TYR A 234 3.22 -7.65 2.64
N GLY A 235 4.34 -8.32 2.38
CA GLY A 235 4.46 -9.24 1.23
C GLY A 235 3.51 -10.43 1.34
N TYR A 236 3.30 -10.96 2.55
CA TYR A 236 2.37 -12.06 2.80
C TYR A 236 0.90 -11.66 2.56
N PHE A 237 0.51 -10.47 3.01
CA PHE A 237 -0.83 -9.92 2.84
C PHE A 237 -1.09 -9.55 1.37
N ALA A 238 -0.11 -8.92 0.71
CA ALA A 238 -0.19 -8.63 -0.71
C ALA A 238 -0.28 -9.91 -1.56
N LEU A 239 0.40 -10.99 -1.17
CA LEU A 239 0.30 -12.30 -1.82
C LEU A 239 -1.10 -12.91 -1.65
N ALA A 240 -1.74 -12.73 -0.49
CA ALA A 240 -3.12 -13.15 -0.28
C ALA A 240 -4.10 -12.38 -1.18
N VAL A 241 -3.89 -11.07 -1.33
CA VAL A 241 -4.68 -10.24 -2.24
C VAL A 241 -4.42 -10.60 -3.70
N ASP A 242 -3.17 -10.86 -4.08
CA ASP A 242 -2.79 -11.33 -5.43
C ASP A 242 -3.54 -12.63 -5.77
N TYR A 243 -3.49 -13.61 -4.88
CA TYR A 243 -4.24 -14.85 -5.02
C TYR A 243 -5.75 -14.61 -5.13
N LEU A 244 -6.31 -13.69 -4.34
CA LEU A 244 -7.73 -13.36 -4.38
C LEU A 244 -8.15 -12.74 -5.71
N VAL A 245 -7.40 -11.77 -6.23
CA VAL A 245 -7.74 -11.06 -7.47
C VAL A 245 -7.43 -11.88 -8.73
N GLU A 246 -6.49 -12.83 -8.69
CA GLU A 246 -6.28 -13.77 -9.81
C GLU A 246 -7.48 -14.67 -10.04
N ASN A 247 -8.28 -14.91 -8.99
CA ASN A 247 -9.44 -15.80 -9.03
C ASN A 247 -10.77 -15.03 -9.05
N THR A 248 -10.75 -13.70 -9.09
CA THR A 248 -11.94 -12.86 -9.03
C THR A 248 -11.83 -11.62 -9.93
N ASN A 249 -12.88 -10.80 -10.00
CA ASN A 249 -12.79 -9.52 -10.68
C ASN A 249 -12.10 -8.51 -9.75
N ILE A 250 -11.11 -7.75 -10.24
CA ILE A 250 -10.42 -6.72 -9.45
C ILE A 250 -11.38 -5.70 -8.81
N LYS A 251 -12.51 -5.41 -9.45
CA LYS A 251 -13.56 -4.52 -8.89
C LYS A 251 -14.21 -5.10 -7.63
N ALA A 252 -14.02 -6.38 -7.34
CA ALA A 252 -14.44 -6.98 -6.08
C ALA A 252 -13.75 -6.33 -4.86
N LEU A 253 -12.54 -5.79 -4.99
CA LEU A 253 -11.87 -5.06 -3.91
C LEU A 253 -12.69 -3.82 -3.49
N ASP A 254 -13.11 -3.02 -4.48
CA ASP A 254 -13.97 -1.84 -4.31
C ASP A 254 -15.35 -2.24 -3.74
N ASN A 255 -15.98 -3.26 -4.33
CA ASN A 255 -17.28 -3.76 -3.85
C ASN A 255 -17.21 -4.26 -2.39
N TYR A 256 -16.14 -4.95 -2.01
CA TYR A 256 -15.91 -5.38 -0.64
C TYR A 256 -15.88 -4.18 0.29
N CYS A 257 -15.11 -3.14 -0.08
CA CYS A 257 -14.99 -1.96 0.75
C CYS A 257 -16.34 -1.24 0.93
N ALA A 258 -17.09 -1.04 -0.15
CA ALA A 258 -18.42 -0.46 -0.12
C ALA A 258 -19.43 -1.30 0.69
N ASN A 259 -19.31 -2.63 0.69
CA ASN A 259 -20.17 -3.52 1.47
C ASN A 259 -19.88 -3.42 2.97
N ILE A 260 -18.61 -3.38 3.37
CA ILE A 260 -18.20 -3.15 4.76
C ILE A 260 -18.68 -1.76 5.23
N GLY A 261 -18.49 -0.73 4.40
CA GLY A 261 -18.95 0.64 4.70
C GLY A 261 -20.46 0.78 4.88
N LYS A 262 -21.26 -0.13 4.31
CA LYS A 262 -22.71 -0.24 4.54
C LYS A 262 -23.08 -1.01 5.80
N GLY A 263 -22.11 -1.45 6.59
CA GLY A 263 -22.30 -2.19 7.84
C GLY A 263 -22.51 -3.69 7.65
N GLN A 264 -22.15 -4.28 6.49
CA GLN A 264 -22.20 -5.73 6.35
C GLN A 264 -21.18 -6.43 7.27
N GLU A 265 -21.51 -7.65 7.69
CA GLU A 265 -20.55 -8.49 8.39
C GLU A 265 -19.42 -8.95 7.47
N LEU A 266 -18.22 -9.13 8.04
CA LEU A 266 -16.99 -9.39 7.28
C LEU A 266 -17.15 -10.54 6.28
N SER A 267 -17.60 -11.71 6.76
CA SER A 267 -17.78 -12.90 5.92
C SER A 267 -18.85 -12.70 4.84
N VAL A 268 -19.91 -11.94 5.13
CA VAL A 268 -20.98 -11.63 4.19
C VAL A 268 -20.51 -10.66 3.11
N ALA A 269 -19.84 -9.57 3.50
CA ALA A 269 -19.25 -8.61 2.56
C ALA A 269 -18.24 -9.27 1.64
N PHE A 270 -17.39 -10.15 2.19
CA PHE A 270 -16.41 -10.92 1.45
C PHE A 270 -17.08 -11.85 0.43
N GLN A 271 -18.02 -12.69 0.87
CA GLN A 271 -18.76 -13.60 -0.01
C GLN A 271 -19.51 -12.86 -1.13
N ASN A 272 -20.13 -11.72 -0.81
CA ASN A 272 -20.86 -10.90 -1.77
C ASN A 272 -19.94 -10.26 -2.83
N ALA A 273 -18.74 -9.84 -2.42
CA ALA A 273 -17.79 -9.19 -3.31
C ALA A 273 -17.04 -10.19 -4.19
N PHE A 274 -16.54 -11.28 -3.60
CA PHE A 274 -15.61 -12.21 -4.23
C PHE A 274 -16.27 -13.50 -4.76
N GLY A 275 -17.52 -13.78 -4.38
CA GLY A 275 -18.22 -14.99 -4.81
C GLY A 275 -17.73 -16.29 -4.15
N ILE A 276 -16.79 -16.21 -3.20
CA ILE A 276 -16.29 -17.33 -2.39
C ILE A 276 -16.40 -17.00 -0.89
N SER A 277 -16.56 -18.00 -0.04
CA SER A 277 -16.66 -17.75 1.40
C SER A 277 -15.29 -17.38 1.95
N LEU A 278 -15.27 -16.57 3.01
CA LEU A 278 -14.03 -16.15 3.65
C LEU A 278 -13.25 -17.35 4.19
N GLU A 279 -13.94 -18.33 4.76
CA GLU A 279 -13.35 -19.56 5.29
C GLU A 279 -12.73 -20.40 4.17
N LYS A 280 -13.39 -20.50 3.01
CA LYS A 280 -12.87 -21.20 1.83
C LYS A 280 -11.65 -20.48 1.27
N PHE A 281 -11.69 -19.15 1.18
CA PHE A 281 -10.53 -18.37 0.77
C PHE A 281 -9.33 -18.64 1.67
N TYR A 282 -9.53 -18.61 3.00
CA TYR A 282 -8.45 -18.93 3.92
C TYR A 282 -7.90 -20.33 3.72
N SER A 283 -8.74 -21.36 3.62
CA SER A 283 -8.23 -22.72 3.42
C SER A 283 -7.45 -22.87 2.11
N ASP A 284 -7.96 -22.28 1.02
CA ASP A 284 -7.35 -22.41 -0.31
C ASP A 284 -6.03 -21.64 -0.40
N PHE A 285 -5.98 -20.43 0.16
CA PHE A 285 -4.77 -19.62 0.20
C PHE A 285 -3.65 -20.30 1.00
N GLU A 286 -3.99 -20.95 2.12
CA GLU A 286 -3.03 -21.68 2.94
C GLU A 286 -2.43 -22.90 2.21
N VAL A 287 -3.19 -23.52 1.30
CA VAL A 287 -2.68 -24.57 0.41
C VAL A 287 -1.79 -23.96 -0.68
N TYR A 288 -2.24 -22.89 -1.33
CA TYR A 288 -1.50 -22.20 -2.38
C TYR A 288 -0.12 -21.73 -1.88
N ARG A 289 -0.05 -20.99 -0.76
CA ARG A 289 1.20 -20.42 -0.28
C ARG A 289 2.26 -21.45 0.11
N LYS A 290 1.85 -22.67 0.49
CA LYS A 290 2.76 -23.78 0.83
C LYS A 290 3.38 -24.44 -0.41
N SER A 291 2.86 -24.13 -1.59
CA SER A 291 3.35 -24.64 -2.88
C SER A 291 4.36 -23.71 -3.58
N LEU A 292 4.57 -22.51 -3.03
CA LEU A 292 5.53 -21.51 -3.51
C LEU A 292 6.93 -21.76 -2.94
#